data_AF-A0A938MSR3-F1
#
_entry.id   AF-A0A938MSR3-F1
#
_cell.length_a   1.000
_cell.length_b   1.000
_cell.length_c   1.000
_cell.angle_alpha   90.00
_cell.angle_beta   90.00
_cell.angle_gamma   90.00
#
_symmetry.space_group_name_H-M   'P 1'
#
loop_
_entity.id
_entity.type
_entity.pdbx_description
1 polymer ?
#
loop_
_entity_poly.entity_id
_entity_poly.type
_entity_poly.pdbx_seq_one_letter_code
_entity_poly.pdbx_strand_id
1 'polypeptide(L)'
;MYEAYATNKNQFSSSALDDVVPVHIDGDDDHLLLSGESPHTWDDDRSHLADNDVAWPDDPLRLYLNQIGKIALLTHEQEIALATQVERSRQRFRHELLEVAFVMHRFVTTLDRVHRGDLPFDRTIQVSVSDHLEKHQICGRFPHNLRTLASMLPRNRADFRLAGSRRARRAARQAAWR
;
A
#
# COMPACT_ATOMS: atom_id res chain seq x y z
N MET A 1 27.33 13.54 5.14
CA MET A 1 26.64 12.71 4.13
C MET A 1 25.12 12.57 4.44
N TYR A 2 24.46 13.63 4.94
CA TYR A 2 23.04 13.62 5.37
C TYR A 2 22.22 14.80 4.79
N GLU A 3 22.80 15.62 3.90
CA GLU A 3 22.17 16.87 3.41
C GLU A 3 21.40 16.73 2.09
N ALA A 4 21.20 15.53 1.56
CA ALA A 4 20.61 15.34 0.22
C ALA A 4 19.09 15.06 0.19
N TYR A 5 18.38 14.99 1.32
CA TYR A 5 16.96 14.54 1.37
C TYR A 5 15.92 15.65 1.62
N ALA A 6 16.31 16.93 1.61
CA ALA A 6 15.44 18.04 2.04
C ALA A 6 14.77 18.85 0.91
N THR A 7 14.59 18.30 -0.30
CA THR A 7 14.13 19.11 -1.44
C THR A 7 13.08 18.44 -2.33
N ASN A 8 12.05 17.81 -1.76
CA ASN A 8 10.76 17.74 -2.47
C ASN A 8 9.58 17.43 -1.54
N LYS A 9 9.03 18.47 -0.90
CA LYS A 9 7.83 18.38 -0.07
C LYS A 9 6.89 19.54 -0.39
N ASN A 10 6.41 19.65 -1.64
CA ASN A 10 5.29 20.55 -1.97
C ASN A 10 4.67 20.37 -3.37
N GLN A 11 4.18 19.18 -3.74
CA GLN A 11 3.41 19.03 -5.00
C GLN A 11 2.17 18.10 -4.96
N PHE A 12 1.61 17.76 -3.79
CA PHE A 12 0.30 17.09 -3.77
C PHE A 12 -0.78 18.06 -3.30
N SER A 13 -1.58 18.55 -4.24
CA SER A 13 -2.75 19.40 -4.00
C SER A 13 -3.86 18.61 -3.31
N SER A 14 -4.51 19.29 -2.35
CA SER A 14 -5.52 18.81 -1.41
C SER A 14 -6.91 18.46 -2.02
N SER A 15 -7.03 18.25 -3.33
CA SER A 15 -8.35 18.22 -4.01
C SER A 15 -8.84 16.83 -4.44
N ALA A 16 -8.16 15.75 -4.06
CA ALA A 16 -8.42 14.40 -4.60
C ALA A 16 -8.90 13.36 -3.58
N LEU A 17 -9.37 13.78 -2.39
CA LEU A 17 -9.76 12.85 -1.31
C LEU A 17 -11.25 12.85 -0.96
N ASP A 18 -12.11 13.58 -1.68
CA ASP A 18 -13.54 13.67 -1.33
C ASP A 18 -14.47 12.74 -2.13
N ASP A 19 -13.98 11.95 -3.11
CA ASP A 19 -14.83 11.11 -3.97
C ASP A 19 -14.83 9.60 -3.59
N VAL A 20 -15.00 9.28 -2.30
CA VAL A 20 -15.26 7.89 -1.88
C VAL A 20 -16.77 7.67 -1.76
N VAL A 21 -17.39 7.14 -2.81
CA VAL A 21 -18.78 6.67 -2.78
C VAL A 21 -18.88 5.38 -1.97
N PRO A 22 -19.80 5.25 -1.00
CA PRO A 22 -19.98 4.01 -0.25
C PRO A 22 -20.64 2.94 -1.13
N VAL A 23 -20.00 1.78 -1.27
CA VAL A 23 -20.56 0.60 -1.93
C VAL A 23 -21.54 -0.08 -0.97
N HIS A 24 -22.83 -0.04 -1.30
CA HIS A 24 -23.86 -0.87 -0.67
C HIS A 24 -23.96 -2.18 -1.45
N ILE A 25 -23.65 -3.30 -0.79
CA ILE A 25 -23.81 -4.64 -1.38
C ILE A 25 -25.10 -5.21 -0.78
N ASP A 26 -26.21 -5.01 -1.49
CA ASP A 26 -27.38 -5.85 -1.29
C ASP A 26 -27.29 -6.99 -2.30
N GLY A 27 -27.17 -8.20 -1.76
CA GLY A 27 -27.38 -9.42 -2.53
C GLY A 27 -28.87 -9.59 -2.76
N ASP A 28 -29.23 -9.93 -3.99
CA ASP A 28 -30.17 -10.99 -4.30
C ASP A 28 -30.09 -11.30 -5.81
N ASP A 29 -30.35 -12.56 -6.11
CA ASP A 29 -30.13 -13.27 -7.34
C ASP A 29 -30.91 -12.72 -8.55
N ASP A 30 -30.37 -12.87 -9.76
CA ASP A 30 -31.19 -13.28 -10.91
C ASP A 30 -30.33 -13.86 -12.05
N HIS A 31 -30.49 -15.17 -12.25
CA HIS A 31 -29.95 -15.95 -13.36
C HIS A 31 -30.61 -15.53 -14.69
N LEU A 32 -29.81 -15.10 -15.67
CA LEU A 32 -30.25 -14.98 -17.07
C LEU A 32 -29.41 -15.87 -17.98
N LEU A 33 -30.01 -16.99 -18.39
CA LEU A 33 -29.49 -17.93 -19.37
C LEU A 33 -29.52 -17.28 -20.76
N LEU A 34 -28.36 -17.01 -21.36
CA LEU A 34 -28.27 -16.65 -22.77
C LEU A 34 -28.30 -17.92 -23.63
N SER A 35 -29.38 -18.11 -24.39
CA SER A 35 -29.44 -19.08 -25.49
C SER A 35 -29.37 -18.32 -26.82
N GLY A 36 -28.56 -18.84 -27.76
CA GLY A 36 -28.73 -18.59 -29.20
C GLY A 36 -27.62 -17.75 -29.86
N GLU A 37 -26.85 -18.39 -30.72
CA GLU A 37 -25.78 -17.83 -31.56
C GLU A 37 -26.18 -16.68 -32.50
N SER A 38 -25.23 -15.77 -32.76
CA SER A 38 -24.80 -15.49 -34.13
C SER A 38 -23.33 -15.02 -34.19
N PRO A 39 -22.51 -15.54 -35.13
CA PRO A 39 -21.12 -15.16 -35.28
C PRO A 39 -21.00 -13.92 -36.16
N HIS A 40 -20.69 -12.77 -35.56
CA HIS A 40 -20.24 -11.60 -36.30
C HIS A 40 -18.71 -11.63 -36.44
N THR A 41 -18.26 -11.86 -37.66
CA THR A 41 -16.86 -11.74 -38.09
C THR A 41 -16.43 -10.28 -37.99
N TRP A 42 -15.35 -10.03 -37.25
CA TRP A 42 -14.70 -8.72 -37.20
C TRP A 42 -13.89 -8.52 -38.49
N ASP A 43 -14.56 -8.13 -39.57
CA ASP A 43 -13.85 -7.64 -40.75
C ASP A 43 -13.22 -6.28 -40.45
N ASP A 44 -11.93 -6.24 -40.75
CA ASP A 44 -10.95 -5.19 -40.54
C ASP A 44 -11.24 -3.98 -41.43
N ASP A 45 -11.83 -2.93 -40.86
CA ASP A 45 -11.87 -1.60 -41.49
C ASP A 45 -11.26 -0.54 -40.57
N ARG A 46 -9.92 -0.59 -40.46
CA ARG A 46 -9.08 0.41 -39.78
C ARG A 46 -8.83 1.67 -40.62
N SER A 47 -9.70 2.02 -41.57
CA SER A 47 -9.41 3.13 -42.51
C SER A 47 -10.12 4.47 -42.21
N HIS A 48 -10.91 4.58 -41.13
CA HIS A 48 -11.70 5.79 -40.84
C HIS A 48 -11.47 6.44 -39.46
N LEU A 49 -10.22 6.51 -38.98
CA LEU A 49 -9.86 7.26 -37.76
C LEU A 49 -8.93 8.45 -38.00
N ALA A 50 -8.84 8.94 -39.23
CA ALA A 50 -8.19 10.21 -39.54
C ALA A 50 -9.26 11.29 -39.76
N ASP A 51 -9.11 12.39 -39.04
CA ASP A 51 -9.90 13.61 -39.07
C ASP A 51 -11.30 13.58 -38.42
N ASN A 52 -11.35 13.99 -37.16
CA ASN A 52 -12.36 14.94 -36.66
C ASN A 52 -11.87 15.52 -35.31
N ASP A 53 -11.12 16.61 -35.40
CA ASP A 53 -10.96 17.56 -34.31
C ASP A 53 -12.24 18.44 -34.26
N VAL A 54 -12.90 18.45 -33.09
CA VAL A 54 -13.99 19.35 -32.59
C VAL A 54 -15.45 18.80 -32.52
N ALA A 55 -15.86 18.55 -31.26
CA ALA A 55 -17.20 18.60 -30.60
C ALA A 55 -18.27 17.55 -30.99
N TRP A 56 -18.85 16.71 -30.11
CA TRP A 56 -19.47 16.96 -28.78
C TRP A 56 -19.21 15.86 -27.72
N PRO A 57 -19.43 16.11 -26.41
CA PRO A 57 -18.93 15.34 -25.26
C PRO A 57 -19.82 14.17 -24.77
N ASP A 58 -20.72 13.62 -25.59
CA ASP A 58 -21.83 12.79 -25.06
C ASP A 58 -21.53 11.30 -24.95
N ASP A 59 -20.36 10.85 -25.38
CA ASP A 59 -19.95 9.46 -25.21
C ASP A 59 -18.78 9.36 -24.22
N PRO A 60 -19.06 9.20 -22.91
CA PRO A 60 -18.04 9.05 -21.89
C PRO A 60 -17.20 7.78 -22.11
N LEU A 61 -17.76 6.76 -22.77
CA LEU A 61 -17.03 5.54 -23.10
C LEU A 61 -16.01 5.80 -24.20
N ARG A 62 -16.39 6.48 -25.30
CA ARG A 62 -15.44 6.87 -26.36
C ARG A 62 -14.37 7.83 -25.84
N LEU A 63 -14.74 8.76 -24.96
CA LEU A 63 -13.80 9.64 -24.30
C LEU A 63 -12.77 8.83 -23.48
N TYR A 64 -13.24 7.91 -22.64
CA TYR A 64 -12.38 7.06 -21.81
C TYR A 64 -11.48 6.15 -22.66
N LEU A 65 -12.02 5.49 -23.68
CA LEU A 65 -11.27 4.60 -24.58
C LEU A 65 -10.16 5.36 -25.32
N ASN A 66 -10.44 6.58 -25.79
CA ASN A 66 -9.43 7.44 -26.40
C ASN A 66 -8.36 7.85 -25.36
N GLN A 67 -8.75 8.16 -24.11
CA GLN A 67 -7.81 8.49 -23.04
C GLN A 67 -6.89 7.32 -22.67
N ILE A 68 -7.41 6.11 -22.46
CA ILE A 68 -6.58 4.94 -22.14
C ILE A 68 -5.76 4.47 -23.35
N GLY A 69 -6.27 4.65 -24.57
CA GLY A 69 -5.57 4.30 -25.81
C GLY A 69 -4.31 5.13 -26.09
N LYS A 70 -4.16 6.29 -25.42
CA LYS A 70 -2.93 7.11 -25.47
C LYS A 70 -1.78 6.52 -24.65
N ILE A 71 -2.05 5.58 -23.74
CA ILE A 71 -1.04 4.96 -22.89
C ILE A 71 -0.49 3.74 -23.63
N ALA A 72 0.80 3.78 -23.98
CA ALA A 72 1.47 2.65 -24.62
C ALA A 72 1.54 1.45 -23.67
N LEU A 73 1.41 0.25 -24.24
CA LEU A 73 1.63 -1.00 -23.50
C LEU A 73 3.08 -1.05 -23.00
N LEU A 74 3.24 -1.64 -21.81
CA LEU A 74 4.55 -1.82 -21.20
C LEU A 74 5.33 -2.92 -21.93
N THR A 75 6.64 -2.74 -22.05
CA THR A 75 7.54 -3.85 -22.40
C THR A 75 7.76 -4.75 -21.19
N HIS A 76 8.16 -6.01 -21.41
CA HIS A 76 8.48 -6.93 -20.32
C HIS A 76 9.52 -6.37 -19.34
N GLU A 77 10.53 -5.65 -19.84
CA GLU A 77 11.54 -5.00 -18.99
C GLU A 77 10.94 -3.87 -18.13
N GLN A 78 10.01 -3.09 -18.69
CA GLN A 78 9.31 -2.04 -17.96
C GLN A 78 8.38 -2.62 -16.89
N GLU A 79 7.70 -3.74 -17.19
CA GLU A 79 6.88 -4.46 -16.20
C GLU A 79 7.74 -4.91 -15.01
N ILE A 80 8.89 -5.54 -15.27
CA ILE A 80 9.80 -5.98 -14.21
C ILE A 80 10.31 -4.78 -13.40
N ALA A 81 10.70 -3.70 -14.06
CA ALA A 81 11.20 -2.49 -13.41
C ALA A 81 10.14 -1.85 -12.49
N LEU A 82 8.90 -1.71 -12.98
CA LEU A 82 7.79 -1.17 -12.20
C LEU A 82 7.40 -2.09 -11.04
N ALA A 83 7.33 -3.40 -11.26
CA ALA A 83 7.07 -4.37 -10.20
C ALA A 83 8.11 -4.27 -9.08
N THR A 84 9.39 -4.15 -9.46
CA THR A 84 10.51 -4.01 -8.53
C THR A 84 10.44 -2.69 -7.76
N GLN A 85 10.07 -1.60 -8.44
CA GLN A 85 9.87 -0.30 -7.81
C GLN A 85 8.73 -0.34 -6.78
N VAL A 86 7.62 -0.99 -7.11
CA VAL A 86 6.50 -1.18 -6.19
C VAL A 86 6.95 -1.97 -4.97
N GLU A 87 7.68 -3.09 -5.14
CA GLU A 87 8.14 -3.88 -3.99
C GLU A 87 9.11 -3.10 -3.10
N ARG A 88 10.08 -2.39 -3.69
CA ARG A 88 11.00 -1.51 -2.94
C ARG A 88 10.24 -0.43 -2.17
N SER A 89 9.24 0.20 -2.81
CA SER A 89 8.42 1.23 -2.16
C SER A 89 7.60 0.66 -0.99
N ARG A 90 7.04 -0.55 -1.12
CA ARG A 90 6.32 -1.25 -0.06
C ARG A 90 7.23 -1.63 1.10
N GLN A 91 8.44 -2.11 0.81
CA GLN A 91 9.43 -2.42 1.85
C GLN A 91 9.83 -1.15 2.61
N ARG A 92 10.10 -0.05 1.90
CA ARG A 92 10.44 1.24 2.51
C ARG A 92 9.31 1.78 3.37
N PHE A 93 8.09 1.78 2.83
CA PHE A 93 6.91 2.21 3.56
C PHE A 93 6.73 1.43 4.87
N ARG A 94 6.85 0.10 4.84
CA ARG A 94 6.77 -0.73 6.06
C ARG A 94 7.84 -0.37 7.09
N HIS A 95 9.07 -0.08 6.65
CA HIS A 95 10.15 0.34 7.54
C HIS A 95 9.82 1.68 8.20
N GLU A 96 9.53 2.72 7.40
CA GLU A 96 9.23 4.07 7.87
C GLU A 96 7.98 4.09 8.76
N LEU A 97 6.97 3.29 8.44
CA LEU A 97 5.76 3.14 9.23
C LEU A 97 6.05 2.63 10.65
N LEU A 98 7.01 1.72 10.79
CA LEU A 98 7.42 1.17 12.09
C LEU A 98 8.31 2.12 12.90
N GLU A 99 8.89 3.16 12.29
CA GLU A 99 9.61 4.21 13.03
C GLU A 99 8.65 5.11 13.82
N VAL A 100 7.38 5.17 13.40
CA VAL A 100 6.36 5.97 14.09
C VAL A 100 5.98 5.30 15.41
N ALA A 101 6.31 5.95 16.53
CA ALA A 101 6.14 5.40 17.88
C ALA A 101 4.70 4.90 18.19
N PHE A 102 3.69 5.64 17.73
CA PHE A 102 2.28 5.24 17.90
C PHE A 102 1.96 3.94 17.13
N VAL A 103 2.46 3.82 15.90
CA VAL A 103 2.21 2.66 15.05
C VAL A 103 2.97 1.45 15.59
N MET A 104 4.23 1.60 16.01
CA MET A 104 5.00 0.55 16.66
C MET A 104 4.27 0.01 17.90
N HIS A 105 3.71 0.88 18.74
CA HIS A 105 2.95 0.43 19.92
C HIS A 105 1.71 -0.38 19.52
N ARG A 106 0.91 0.14 18.57
CA ARG A 106 -0.26 -0.58 18.02
C ARG A 106 0.13 -1.93 17.43
N PHE A 107 1.23 -1.98 16.68
CA PHE A 107 1.75 -3.19 16.06
C PHE A 107 2.08 -4.26 17.10
N VAL A 108 2.86 -3.92 18.13
CA VAL A 108 3.21 -4.85 19.21
C VAL A 108 1.95 -5.35 19.96
N THR A 109 1.02 -4.45 20.28
CA THR A 109 -0.25 -4.85 20.93
C THR A 109 -1.08 -5.79 20.06
N THR A 110 -1.17 -5.54 18.75
CA THR A 110 -1.89 -6.43 17.83
C THR A 110 -1.21 -7.79 17.74
N LEU A 111 0.11 -7.84 17.61
CA LEU A 111 0.85 -9.11 17.60
C LEU A 111 0.66 -9.90 18.90
N ASP A 112 0.66 -9.21 20.04
CA ASP A 112 0.44 -9.84 21.34
C ASP A 112 -0.99 -10.40 21.48
N ARG A 113 -2.00 -9.71 20.93
CA ARG A 113 -3.37 -10.23 20.84
C ARG A 113 -3.47 -11.47 19.94
N VAL A 114 -2.78 -11.48 18.80
CA VAL A 114 -2.70 -12.67 17.94
C VAL A 114 -2.01 -13.83 18.68
N HIS A 115 -0.92 -13.54 19.40
CA HIS A 115 -0.20 -14.56 20.17
C HIS A 115 -1.06 -15.18 21.28
N ARG A 116 -1.86 -14.36 21.96
CA ARG A 116 -2.80 -14.79 23.01
C ARG A 116 -4.04 -15.51 22.47
N GLY A 117 -4.28 -15.46 21.16
CA GLY A 117 -5.46 -16.04 20.52
C GLY A 117 -6.70 -15.13 20.50
N ASP A 118 -6.58 -13.88 20.95
CA ASP A 118 -7.67 -12.89 20.93
C ASP A 118 -8.01 -12.42 19.52
N LEU A 119 -7.07 -12.57 18.57
CA LEU A 119 -7.24 -12.23 17.16
C LEU A 119 -6.85 -13.42 16.27
N PRO A 120 -7.66 -13.78 15.25
CA PRO A 120 -7.32 -14.85 14.33
C PRO A 120 -6.05 -14.51 13.54
N PHE A 121 -5.06 -15.40 13.58
CA PHE A 121 -3.79 -15.25 12.85
C PHE A 121 -4.01 -15.02 11.36
N ASP A 122 -4.80 -15.87 10.71
CA ASP A 122 -4.96 -15.87 9.24
C ASP A 122 -5.72 -14.63 8.72
N ARG A 123 -6.49 -13.96 9.58
CA ARG A 123 -7.14 -12.67 9.26
C ARG A 123 -6.26 -11.45 9.55
N THR A 124 -5.25 -11.60 10.41
CA THR A 124 -4.46 -10.47 10.93
C THR A 124 -3.08 -10.39 10.28
N ILE A 125 -2.50 -11.53 9.90
CA ILE A 125 -1.13 -11.63 9.39
C ILE A 125 -1.18 -12.26 8.01
N GLN A 126 -0.77 -11.48 7.02
CA GLN A 126 -0.56 -11.97 5.66
C GLN A 126 0.78 -12.70 5.60
N VAL A 127 0.74 -13.97 5.20
CA VAL A 127 1.93 -14.79 4.97
C VAL A 127 2.01 -15.11 3.48
N SER A 128 3.14 -14.81 2.85
CA SER A 128 3.42 -15.19 1.47
C SER A 128 3.56 -16.71 1.38
N VAL A 129 2.84 -17.34 0.44
CA VAL A 129 2.96 -18.79 0.17
C VAL A 129 4.41 -19.15 -0.26
N SER A 130 5.10 -18.20 -0.88
CA SER A 130 6.49 -18.35 -1.35
C SER A 130 7.54 -18.37 -0.25
N ASP A 131 7.24 -17.90 0.97
CA ASP A 131 8.26 -17.70 2.01
C ASP A 131 8.59 -18.96 2.81
N HIS A 132 7.94 -20.11 2.52
CA HIS A 132 8.05 -21.36 3.29
C HIS A 132 7.90 -21.20 4.82
N LEU A 133 7.45 -20.04 5.29
CA LEU A 133 7.21 -19.77 6.70
C LEU A 133 5.83 -20.28 7.06
N GLU A 134 5.81 -21.43 7.71
CA GLU A 134 4.57 -21.95 8.25
C GLU A 134 4.12 -21.12 9.47
N LYS A 135 2.81 -21.04 9.65
CA LYS A 135 2.17 -20.41 10.83
C LYS A 135 2.82 -20.85 12.15
N HIS A 136 3.19 -22.14 12.26
CA HIS A 136 3.83 -22.67 13.46
C HIS A 136 5.18 -21.99 13.75
N GLN A 137 5.98 -21.71 12.72
CA GLN A 137 7.29 -21.08 12.87
C GLN A 137 7.15 -19.63 13.30
N ILE A 138 6.19 -18.91 12.72
CA ILE A 138 5.91 -17.51 13.07
C ILE A 138 5.43 -17.43 14.53
N CYS A 139 4.44 -18.25 14.89
CA CYS A 139 3.93 -18.33 16.25
C CYS A 139 5.02 -18.75 17.26
N GLY A 140 5.93 -19.65 16.87
CA GLY A 140 7.06 -20.07 17.70
C GLY A 140 8.05 -18.94 18.01
N ARG A 141 8.14 -17.92 17.15
CA ARG A 141 9.02 -16.74 17.34
C ARG A 141 8.39 -15.66 18.22
N PHE A 142 7.06 -15.63 18.35
CA PHE A 142 6.36 -14.57 19.10
C PHE A 142 6.79 -14.45 20.57
N PRO A 143 6.88 -15.53 21.37
CA PRO A 143 7.23 -15.41 22.79
C PRO A 143 8.59 -14.73 23.03
N HIS A 144 9.56 -14.95 22.15
CA HIS A 144 10.88 -14.37 22.25
C HIS A 144 10.90 -12.92 21.78
N ASN A 145 10.31 -12.65 20.61
CA ASN A 145 10.32 -11.32 20.01
C ASN A 145 9.46 -10.32 20.79
N LEU A 146 8.26 -10.73 21.21
CA LEU A 146 7.37 -9.87 22.00
C LEU A 146 7.98 -9.50 23.35
N ARG A 147 8.71 -10.43 23.99
CA ARG A 147 9.43 -10.14 25.24
C ARG A 147 10.51 -9.08 25.05
N THR A 148 11.29 -9.20 23.98
CA THR A 148 12.31 -8.20 23.62
C THR A 148 11.65 -6.84 23.35
N LEU A 149 10.61 -6.80 22.52
CA LEU A 149 9.88 -5.58 22.18
C LEU A 149 9.25 -4.92 23.42
N ALA A 150 8.65 -5.71 24.31
CA ALA A 150 8.07 -5.23 25.57
C ALA A 150 9.12 -4.52 26.45
N SER A 151 10.38 -4.97 26.43
CA SER A 151 11.47 -4.31 27.16
C SER A 151 12.03 -3.07 26.46
N MET A 152 12.01 -3.04 25.12
CA MET A 152 12.59 -1.96 24.31
C MET A 152 11.65 -0.75 24.17
N LEU A 153 10.33 -0.97 24.05
CA LEU A 153 9.35 0.10 23.85
C LEU A 153 9.39 1.19 24.94
N PRO A 154 9.43 0.85 26.24
CA PRO A 154 9.54 1.85 27.31
C PRO A 154 10.85 2.65 27.25
N ARG A 155 11.96 2.01 26.86
CA ARG A 155 13.27 2.65 26.71
C ARG A 155 13.25 3.63 25.55
N ASN A 156 12.80 3.20 24.38
CA ASN A 156 12.62 4.06 23.21
C ASN A 156 11.76 5.30 23.52
N ARG A 157 10.67 5.13 24.29
CA ARG A 157 9.85 6.27 24.74
C ARG A 157 10.58 7.21 25.69
N ALA A 158 11.45 6.71 26.56
CA ALA A 158 12.28 7.53 27.43
C ALA A 158 13.34 8.30 26.62
N ASP A 159 14.00 7.62 25.68
CA ASP A 159 15.03 8.19 24.82
C ASP A 159 14.44 9.28 23.91
N PHE A 160 13.30 9.03 23.26
CA PHE A 160 12.59 10.03 22.46
C PHE A 160 12.22 11.28 23.28
N ARG A 161 11.76 11.11 24.52
CA ARG A 161 11.46 12.25 25.42
C ARG A 161 12.72 13.01 25.80
N LEU A 162 13.83 12.33 26.05
CA LEU A 162 15.10 12.97 26.38
C LEU A 162 15.65 13.74 25.18
N ALA A 163 15.59 13.15 24.00
CA ALA A 163 16.00 13.73 22.73
C ALA A 163 15.22 15.01 22.40
N GLY A 164 13.89 15.01 22.62
CA GLY A 164 13.02 16.18 22.41
C GLY A 164 13.07 17.24 23.52
N SER A 165 13.70 16.96 24.66
CA SER A 165 13.72 17.89 25.79
C SER A 165 14.64 19.09 25.52
N ARG A 166 14.08 20.31 25.57
CA ARG A 166 14.87 21.55 25.48
C ARG A 166 15.78 21.76 26.69
N ARG A 167 15.44 21.17 27.83
CA ARG A 167 16.17 21.33 29.10
C ARG A 167 17.33 20.34 29.26
N ALA A 168 17.37 19.26 28.47
CA ALA A 168 18.43 18.27 28.53
C ALA A 168 19.73 18.81 27.91
N ARG A 169 20.88 18.47 28.52
CA ARG A 169 22.20 18.81 27.99
C ARG A 169 22.36 18.25 26.58
N ARG A 170 23.01 19.01 25.70
CA ARG A 170 23.23 18.64 24.30
C ARG A 170 23.84 17.24 24.13
N ALA A 171 24.81 16.87 24.97
CA ALA A 171 25.42 15.54 24.96
C ALA A 171 24.43 14.41 25.28
N ALA A 172 23.54 14.62 26.27
CA ALA A 172 22.51 13.64 26.64
C ALA A 172 21.45 13.47 25.54
N ARG A 173 21.09 14.55 24.85
CA ARG A 173 20.18 14.48 23.68
C ARG A 173 20.81 13.71 22.53
N GLN A 174 22.09 13.96 22.25
CA GLN A 174 22.82 13.26 21.18
C GLN A 174 22.99 11.77 21.48
N ALA A 175 23.19 11.41 22.76
CA ALA A 175 23.24 10.01 23.17
C ALA A 175 21.89 9.30 23.00
N ALA A 176 20.77 9.99 23.24
CA ALA A 176 19.43 9.43 23.07
C ALA A 176 18.99 9.25 21.60
N TRP A 177 19.71 9.85 20.65
CA TRP A 177 19.49 9.64 19.21
C TRP A 177 20.31 8.46 18.64
N ARG A 178 21.17 7.84 19.44
CA ARG A 178 21.99 6.69 19.04
C ARG A 178 21.36 5.39 19.52
#